data_AF-A0A165XXS0-F1
#
_entry.id   AF-A0A165XXS0-F1
#
_cell.length_a   1.000
_cell.length_b   1.000
_cell.length_c   1.000
_cell.angle_alpha   90.00
_cell.angle_beta   90.00
_cell.angle_gamma   90.00
#
_symmetry.space_group_name_H-M   'P 1'
#
loop_
_entity.id
_entity.type
_entity.pdbx_description
1 polymer ?
#
loop_
_entity_poly.entity_id
_entity_poly.type
_entity_poly.pdbx_seq_one_letter_code
_entity_poly.pdbx_strand_id
1 'polypeptide(L)'
;TVGDVKTALAAKYPPRFVKYRQNLAVAGSTAALESDVKLSTAGVEGLIKDLGPQIVWKTAFLIEYAGPLSIHPAFYHLLKLVYVQDVQHSQPQK
;
A
#
# COMPACT_ATOMS: atom_id res chain seq x y z
N THR A 1 -13.74 -20.71 -5.94
CA THR A 1 -12.45 -20.70 -5.20
C THR A 1 -12.45 -19.57 -4.19
N VAL A 2 -11.40 -19.42 -3.38
CA VAL A 2 -11.25 -18.27 -2.47
C VAL A 2 -11.35 -16.94 -3.23
N GLY A 3 -10.84 -16.86 -4.46
CA GLY A 3 -10.97 -15.69 -5.33
C GLY A 3 -12.42 -15.31 -5.68
N ASP A 4 -13.29 -16.29 -5.91
CA ASP A 4 -14.70 -16.04 -6.23
C ASP A 4 -15.46 -15.48 -5.02
N VAL A 5 -15.18 -16.01 -3.82
CA VAL A 5 -15.76 -15.50 -2.56
C VAL A 5 -15.33 -14.07 -2.31
N LYS A 6 -14.04 -13.76 -2.51
CA LYS A 6 -13.53 -12.39 -2.39
C LYS A 6 -14.24 -11.43 -3.36
N THR A 7 -14.53 -11.90 -4.57
CA THR A 7 -15.25 -11.14 -5.61
C THR A 7 -16.72 -10.92 -5.24
N ALA A 8 -17.42 -11.98 -4.81
CA ALA A 8 -18.81 -11.90 -4.38
C ALA A 8 -18.98 -10.99 -3.15
N LEU A 9 -18.04 -11.05 -2.20
CA LEU A 9 -18.04 -10.18 -1.03
C LEU A 9 -17.85 -8.71 -1.42
N ALA A 10 -16.92 -8.44 -2.35
CA ALA A 10 -16.68 -7.08 -2.86
C ALA A 10 -17.91 -6.51 -3.56
N ALA A 11 -18.67 -7.35 -4.29
CA ALA A 11 -19.92 -6.95 -4.92
C ALA A 11 -21.04 -6.66 -3.91
N LYS A 12 -21.09 -7.44 -2.80
CA LYS A 12 -22.15 -7.32 -1.79
C LYS A 12 -21.95 -6.15 -0.82
N TYR A 13 -20.69 -5.80 -0.50
CA TYR A 13 -20.37 -4.73 0.45
C TYR A 13 -19.38 -3.67 -0.07
N PRO A 14 -19.71 -2.92 -1.15
CA PRO A 14 -18.96 -1.72 -1.51
C PRO A 14 -19.18 -0.63 -0.44
N PRO A 15 -18.16 0.19 -0.04
CA PRO A 15 -16.76 0.23 -0.46
C PRO A 15 -15.79 -0.44 0.53
N ARG A 16 -16.31 -1.08 1.59
CA ARG A 16 -15.48 -1.56 2.71
C ARG A 16 -14.67 -2.80 2.35
N PHE A 17 -15.26 -3.73 1.61
CA PHE A 17 -14.63 -5.02 1.29
C PHE A 17 -14.09 -5.04 -0.14
N VAL A 18 -13.19 -4.12 -0.50
CA VAL A 18 -12.50 -4.19 -1.80
C VAL A 18 -11.46 -5.33 -1.79
N LYS A 19 -11.23 -6.00 -2.93
CA LYS A 19 -10.37 -7.20 -3.02
C LYS A 19 -9.01 -7.06 -2.30
N TYR A 20 -8.33 -5.92 -2.45
CA TYR A 20 -7.01 -5.68 -1.85
C TYR A 20 -7.05 -5.43 -0.33
N ARG A 21 -8.24 -5.25 0.26
CA ARG A 21 -8.45 -5.09 1.70
C ARG A 21 -8.85 -6.37 2.42
N GLN A 22 -9.05 -7.47 1.68
CA GLN A 22 -9.57 -8.71 2.24
C GLN A 22 -8.44 -9.70 2.53
N ASN A 23 -8.37 -10.18 3.77
CA ASN A 23 -7.59 -11.36 4.15
C ASN A 23 -8.55 -12.48 4.53
N LEU A 24 -8.42 -13.65 3.92
CA LEU A 24 -9.19 -14.84 4.28
C LEU A 24 -8.23 -15.83 4.93
N ALA A 25 -8.49 -16.18 6.19
CA ALA A 25 -7.72 -17.17 6.93
C ALA A 25 -8.66 -18.22 7.54
N VAL A 26 -8.17 -19.42 7.78
CA VAL A 26 -8.94 -20.46 8.49
C VAL A 26 -9.02 -20.06 9.96
N ALA A 27 -10.16 -20.29 10.62
CA ALA A 27 -10.29 -20.05 12.05
C ALA A 27 -9.16 -20.75 12.84
N GLY A 28 -8.31 -19.98 13.51
CA GLY A 28 -7.15 -20.48 14.26
C GLY A 28 -5.81 -20.42 13.52
N SER A 29 -5.78 -20.11 12.21
CA SER A 29 -4.54 -19.87 11.46
C SER A 29 -4.32 -18.38 11.17
N THR A 30 -3.06 -17.95 11.22
CA THR A 30 -2.65 -16.59 10.85
C THR A 30 -2.29 -16.45 9.38
N ALA A 31 -2.17 -17.58 8.67
CA ALA A 31 -1.80 -17.64 7.26
C ALA A 31 -2.99 -17.33 6.34
N ALA A 32 -2.77 -16.44 5.39
CA ALA A 32 -3.74 -16.11 4.36
C ALA A 32 -3.90 -17.27 3.36
N LEU A 33 -5.13 -17.56 2.97
CA LEU A 33 -5.42 -18.53 1.91
C LEU A 33 -5.18 -17.91 0.53
N GLU A 34 -4.47 -18.66 -0.31
CA GLU A 34 -4.27 -18.34 -1.72
C GLU A 34 -5.58 -18.34 -2.49
N SER A 35 -5.67 -17.52 -3.55
CA SER A 35 -6.91 -17.33 -4.33
C SER A 35 -7.43 -18.61 -4.99
N ASP A 36 -6.53 -19.53 -5.32
CA ASP A 36 -6.80 -20.72 -6.13
C ASP A 36 -7.26 -21.92 -5.29
N VAL A 37 -7.23 -21.78 -3.96
CA VAL A 37 -7.66 -22.84 -3.04
C VAL A 37 -9.18 -23.02 -3.11
N LYS A 38 -9.62 -24.28 -3.14
CA LYS A 38 -11.04 -24.65 -3.06
C LYS A 38 -11.51 -24.57 -1.60
N LEU A 39 -12.63 -23.91 -1.37
CA LEU A 39 -13.22 -23.73 -0.02
C LEU A 39 -13.65 -25.06 0.61
N SER A 40 -13.97 -26.07 -0.20
CA SER A 40 -14.27 -27.43 0.26
C SER A 40 -13.11 -28.09 0.99
N THR A 41 -11.87 -27.69 0.70
CA THR A 41 -10.64 -28.24 1.30
C THR A 41 -10.20 -27.45 2.53
N ALA A 42 -10.60 -26.17 2.63
CA ALA A 42 -10.14 -25.25 3.66
C ALA A 42 -10.99 -25.28 4.95
N GLY A 43 -12.09 -26.04 4.98
CA GLY A 43 -13.07 -25.96 6.07
C GLY A 43 -13.87 -24.66 6.00
N VAL A 44 -15.18 -24.74 6.20
CA VAL A 44 -16.13 -23.67 5.87
C VAL A 44 -16.01 -22.43 6.80
N GLU A 45 -15.23 -22.51 7.87
CA GLU A 45 -15.05 -21.44 8.87
C GLU A 45 -13.84 -20.55 8.56
N GLY A 46 -13.86 -19.92 7.38
CA GLY A 46 -12.87 -18.88 7.03
C GLY A 46 -13.23 -17.54 7.67
N LEU A 47 -12.40 -17.01 8.55
CA LEU A 47 -12.54 -15.64 9.05
C LEU A 47 -12.12 -14.67 7.94
N ILE A 48 -13.03 -13.75 7.58
CA ILE A 48 -12.72 -12.64 6.68
C ILE A 48 -12.30 -11.45 7.54
N LYS A 49 -11.05 -11.04 7.38
CA LYS A 49 -10.48 -9.87 8.04
C LYS A 49 -10.32 -8.72 7.04
N ASP A 50 -10.80 -7.54 7.44
CA ASP A 50 -10.50 -6.29 6.74
C ASP A 50 -9.12 -5.79 7.20
N LEU A 51 -8.21 -5.55 6.26
CA LEU A 51 -6.89 -4.99 6.50
C LEU A 51 -6.85 -3.46 6.44
N GLY A 52 -7.95 -2.82 6.04
CA GLY A 52 -8.03 -1.37 5.87
C GLY A 52 -7.35 -0.85 4.59
N PRO A 53 -7.20 0.48 4.45
CA PRO A 53 -6.51 1.08 3.32
C PRO A 53 -5.04 0.63 3.26
N GLN A 54 -4.64 -0.01 2.16
CA GLN A 54 -3.26 -0.42 1.92
C GLN A 54 -2.65 0.35 0.77
N ILE A 55 -1.36 0.68 0.91
CA ILE A 55 -0.51 1.16 -0.17
C ILE A 55 0.23 -0.03 -0.74
N VAL A 56 0.20 -0.20 -2.06
CA VAL A 56 0.96 -1.25 -2.73
C VAL A 56 2.46 -1.00 -2.55
N TRP A 57 3.24 -2.04 -2.24
CA TRP A 57 4.69 -1.94 -2.01
C TRP A 57 5.44 -1.22 -3.15
N LYS A 58 5.04 -1.44 -4.41
CA LYS A 58 5.61 -0.72 -5.56
C LYS A 58 5.45 0.79 -5.45
N THR A 59 4.31 1.26 -4.96
CA THR A 59 4.06 2.70 -4.78
C THR A 59 4.92 3.26 -3.65
N ALA A 60 5.03 2.53 -2.52
CA ALA A 60 5.91 2.92 -1.43
C ALA A 60 7.38 3.02 -1.88
N PHE A 61 7.85 2.02 -2.64
CA PHE A 61 9.17 2.02 -3.25
C PHE A 61 9.37 3.23 -4.17
N LEU A 62 8.44 3.50 -5.09
CA LEU A 62 8.56 4.68 -5.98
C LEU A 62 8.62 5.99 -5.20
N ILE A 63 7.82 6.15 -4.14
CA ILE A 63 7.83 7.35 -3.30
C ILE A 63 9.17 7.48 -2.56
N GLU A 64 9.73 6.38 -2.07
CA GLU A 64 11.01 6.35 -1.37
C GLU A 64 12.16 6.90 -2.23
N TYR A 65 12.23 6.52 -3.52
CA TYR A 65 13.27 7.03 -4.43
C TYR A 65 12.91 8.39 -5.03
N ALA A 66 11.63 8.63 -5.33
CA ALA A 66 11.18 9.92 -5.86
C ALA A 66 11.31 11.04 -4.81
N GLY A 67 11.22 10.71 -3.52
CA GLY A 67 11.31 11.66 -2.41
C GLY A 67 12.61 12.47 -2.45
N PRO A 68 13.79 11.85 -2.30
CA PRO A 68 15.06 12.56 -2.38
C PRO A 68 15.24 13.31 -3.70
N LEU A 69 14.90 12.68 -4.83
CA LEU A 69 15.02 13.29 -6.14
C LEU A 69 14.15 14.53 -6.32
N SER A 70 13.02 14.62 -5.63
CA SER A 70 12.11 15.79 -5.71
C SER A 70 12.45 16.82 -4.64
N ILE A 71 12.70 16.38 -3.41
CA ILE A 71 12.93 17.23 -2.25
C ILE A 71 14.26 17.97 -2.36
N HIS A 72 15.35 17.31 -2.77
CA HIS A 72 16.68 17.95 -2.78
C HIS A 72 16.75 19.11 -3.77
N PRO A 73 16.31 18.98 -5.05
CA PRO A 73 16.28 20.10 -5.98
C PRO A 73 15.27 21.17 -5.56
N ALA A 74 14.10 20.78 -5.04
CA ALA A 74 13.11 21.74 -4.55
C ALA A 74 13.69 22.61 -3.42
N PHE A 75 14.35 21.99 -2.44
CA PHE A 75 15.05 22.73 -1.40
C PHE A 75 16.18 23.58 -1.97
N TYR A 76 16.98 23.06 -2.91
CA TYR A 76 18.09 23.78 -3.57
C TYR A 76 17.64 25.05 -4.32
N HIS A 77 16.49 25.01 -5.00
CA HIS A 77 15.99 26.18 -5.71
C HIS A 77 15.13 27.11 -4.84
N LEU A 78 14.55 26.58 -3.77
CA LEU A 78 13.63 27.32 -2.89
C LEU A 78 14.27 27.71 -1.55
N LEU A 79 15.60 27.67 -1.41
CA LEU A 79 16.30 28.07 -0.17
C LEU A 79 15.87 29.46 0.32
N LYS A 80 15.60 30.39 -0.60
CA LYS A 80 15.17 31.75 -0.24
C LYS A 80 13.83 31.78 0.50
N LEU A 81 12.92 30.84 0.24
CA LEU A 81 11.66 30.72 0.97
C LEU A 81 11.85 30.05 2.34
N VAL A 82 12.80 29.11 2.45
CA VAL A 82 13.04 28.35 3.69
C VAL A 82 13.90 29.13 4.68
N TYR A 83 14.98 29.74 4.20
CA TYR A 83 15.99 30.41 5.03
C TYR A 83 15.88 31.94 5.00
N VAL A 84 15.03 32.52 4.14
CA VAL A 84 14.79 34.00 4.04
C VAL A 84 16.07 34.80 3.73
N GLN A 85 17.16 34.12 3.38
CA GLN A 85 18.46 34.68 3.10
C GLN A 85 19.02 34.08 1.81
N ASP A 86 19.79 34.88 1.07
CA ASP A 86 20.48 34.41 -0.12
C ASP A 86 21.71 33.60 0.31
N VAL A 87 21.60 32.27 0.18
CA VAL A 87 22.68 31.34 0.51
C VAL A 87 23.70 31.32 -0.64
N GLN A 88 24.96 31.63 -0.33
CA GLN A 88 26.04 31.54 -1.31
C GLN A 88 26.44 30.07 -1.49
N HIS A 89 26.17 29.50 -2.67
CA HIS A 89 26.61 28.14 -2.99
C HIS A 89 28.13 28.08 -3.21
N SER A 90 28.77 27.05 -2.66
CA SER A 90 30.18 26.77 -2.91
C SER A 90 30.39 26.35 -4.38
N GLN A 91 31.61 26.51 -4.91
CA GLN A 91 31.93 26.17 -6.31
C GLN A 91 31.44 24.79 -6.80
N PRO A 92 31.56 23.69 -6.03
CA PRO A 92 31.03 22.38 -6.47
C PRO A 92 29.50 22.26 -6.42
N GLN A 93 28.80 23.24 -5.83
CA GLN A 93 27.35 23.28 -5.67
C GLN A 93 26.69 24.35 -6.55
N LYS A 94 27.46 25.10 -7.34
CA LYS A 94 26.95 25.98 -8.40
C LYS A 94 26.73 25.18 -9.67
#